data_AF-A0A355IJB8-F1
#
_entry.id   AF-A0A355IJB8-F1
#
_cell.length_a   1.000
_cell.length_b   1.000
_cell.length_c   1.000
_cell.angle_alpha   90.00
_cell.angle_beta   90.00
_cell.angle_gamma   90.00
#
_symmetry.space_group_name_H-M   'P 1'
#
loop_
_entity.id
_entity.type
_entity.pdbx_description
1 polymer ?
#
loop_
_entity_poly.entity_id
_entity_poly.type
_entity_poly.pdbx_seq_one_letter_code
_entity_poly.pdbx_strand_id
1 'polypeptide(L)' 'KYCVLTHIEDNGLKQLPEVPVATTPTHLTTEFQGLPEEYPVLFGSFVGGHTENVKDPGTDFNWIAKETWDFFMRF' A
#
# COMPACT_ATOMS: atom_id res chain seq x y z
N LYS A 1 -9.92 5.30 9.83
CA LYS A 1 -8.57 4.83 10.23
C LYS A 1 -8.20 3.65 9.34
N TYR A 2 -6.96 3.59 8.85
CA TYR A 2 -6.48 2.50 8.00
C TYR A 2 -6.16 1.28 8.87
N CYS A 3 -6.73 0.11 8.56
CA CYS A 3 -6.53 -1.11 9.38
C CYS A 3 -5.05 -1.53 9.42
N VAL A 4 -4.39 -1.56 8.25
CA VAL A 4 -2.95 -1.89 8.16
C VAL A 4 -2.10 -0.98 9.05
N LEU A 5 -2.31 0.33 9.01
CA LEU A 5 -1.51 1.28 9.81
C LEU A 5 -1.80 1.18 11.32
N THR A 6 -2.95 0.61 11.68
CA THR A 6 -3.33 0.41 13.09
C THR A 6 -2.62 -0.80 13.70
N HIS A 7 -2.22 -1.79 12.90
CA HIS A 7 -1.67 -3.07 13.37
C HIS A 7 -0.26 -3.37 12.85
N ILE A 8 0.39 -2.44 12.16
CA ILE A 8 1.73 -2.66 11.60
C ILE A 8 2.82 -2.94 12.65
N GLU A 9 2.57 -2.58 13.92
CA GLU A 9 3.41 -2.97 15.05
C GLU A 9 3.49 -4.49 15.24
N ASP A 10 2.45 -5.24 14.86
CA ASP A 10 2.44 -6.71 14.86
C ASP A 10 3.45 -7.29 13.85
N ASN A 11 3.84 -6.52 12.83
CA ASN A 11 4.90 -6.82 11.88
C ASN A 11 6.29 -6.34 12.36
N GLY A 12 6.42 -5.88 13.60
CA GLY A 12 7.70 -5.48 14.20
C GLY A 12 8.04 -3.98 14.09
N LEU A 13 7.13 -3.15 13.56
CA LEU A 13 7.36 -1.70 13.51
C LEU A 13 7.24 -1.08 14.91
N LYS A 14 8.32 -0.47 15.40
CA LYS A 14 8.33 0.14 16.75
C LYS A 14 7.69 1.52 16.81
N GLN A 15 7.73 2.25 15.70
CA GLN A 15 7.19 3.60 15.59
C GLN A 15 6.68 3.82 14.18
N LEU A 16 5.41 4.25 14.07
CA LEU A 16 4.82 4.59 12.78
C LEU A 16 5.42 5.93 12.29
N PRO A 17 6.09 5.96 11.13
CA PRO A 17 6.54 7.21 10.52
C PRO A 17 5.34 8.01 9.99
N GLU A 18 5.59 9.24 9.53
CA GLU A 18 4.61 9.93 8.72
C GLU A 18 4.39 9.17 7.41
N VAL A 19 3.15 8.77 7.14
CA VAL A 19 2.78 7.98 5.96
C VAL A 19 2.09 8.91 4.96
N PRO A 20 2.62 9.06 3.74
CA PRO A 20 1.94 9.86 2.72
C PRO A 20 0.60 9.21 2.36
N VAL A 21 -0.43 10.04 2.24
CA VAL A 21 -1.78 9.63 1.86
C VAL A 21 -2.13 10.35 0.57
N ALA A 22 -2.68 9.61 -0.39
CA ALA A 22 -3.09 10.18 -1.66
C ALA A 22 -4.20 11.21 -1.44
N THR A 23 -4.04 12.37 -2.07
CA THR A 23 -5.05 13.45 -2.11
C THR A 23 -5.62 13.64 -3.52
N THR A 24 -5.14 12.85 -4.49
CA THR A 24 -5.57 12.84 -5.88
C THR A 24 -6.04 11.43 -6.27
N PRO A 25 -6.66 11.26 -7.46
CA PRO A 25 -7.06 9.94 -7.94
C PRO A 25 -5.90 9.01 -8.31
N THR A 26 -4.65 9.50 -8.29
CA THR A 26 -3.46 8.67 -8.49
C THR A 26 -3.07 8.02 -7.17
N HIS A 27 -2.86 6.70 -7.18
CA HIS A 27 -2.44 5.99 -5.99
C HIS A 27 -1.01 6.33 -5.56
N LEU A 28 -0.73 6.13 -4.27
CA LEU A 28 0.60 6.14 -3.68
C LEU A 28 0.83 4.79 -2.99
N THR A 29 2.03 4.26 -3.11
CA THR A 29 2.49 3.12 -2.32
C THR A 29 3.57 3.56 -1.33
N THR A 30 3.58 2.98 -0.15
CA THR A 30 4.60 3.19 0.88
C THR A 30 5.06 1.84 1.40
N GLU A 31 6.32 1.52 1.17
CA GLU A 31 6.96 0.34 1.75
C GLU A 31 7.64 0.69 3.07
N PHE A 32 7.30 -0.03 4.13
CA PHE A 32 7.82 0.23 5.46
C PHE A 32 9.21 -0.38 5.65
N GLN A 33 10.15 0.46 6.07
CA GLN A 33 11.52 0.06 6.35
C GLN A 33 11.68 -0.36 7.82
N GLY A 34 12.67 -1.22 8.09
CA GLY A 34 12.99 -1.67 9.46
C GLY A 34 12.08 -2.77 10.01
N LEU A 35 11.27 -3.40 9.15
CA LEU A 35 10.53 -4.62 9.46
C LEU A 35 11.44 -5.85 9.30
N PRO A 36 11.17 -6.96 10.02
CA PRO A 36 11.77 -8.25 9.71
C PRO A 36 11.53 -8.64 8.25
N GLU A 37 12.51 -9.27 7.60
CA GLU A 37 12.43 -9.65 6.18
C GLU A 37 11.28 -10.63 5.90
N GLU A 38 10.87 -11.41 6.90
CA GLU A 38 9.75 -12.36 6.83
C GLU A 38 8.37 -11.68 6.89
N TYR A 39 8.32 -10.41 7.30
CA TYR A 39 7.06 -9.67 7.51
C TYR A 39 7.05 -8.29 6.82
N PRO A 40 7.30 -8.23 5.50
CA PRO A 40 7.29 -6.99 4.74
C PRO A 40 5.87 -6.42 4.64
N VAL A 41 5.75 -5.09 4.62
CA VAL A 41 4.46 -4.40 4.49
C VAL A 41 4.55 -3.30 3.44
N LEU A 42 3.65 -3.36 2.47
CA LEU A 42 3.36 -2.31 1.50
C LEU A 42 1.97 -1.73 1.77
N PHE A 43 1.87 -0.41 1.87
CA PHE A 43 0.60 0.29 2.04
C PHE A 43 0.25 1.09 0.78
N GLY A 44 -0.91 0.78 0.19
CA GLY A 44 -1.49 1.55 -0.92
C GLY A 44 -2.54 2.55 -0.44
N SER A 45 -2.43 3.80 -0.90
CA SER A 45 -3.40 4.87 -0.64
C SER A 45 -3.90 5.47 -1.95
N PHE A 46 -5.19 5.74 -2.06
CA PHE A 46 -5.80 6.38 -3.23
C PHE A 46 -7.10 7.08 -2.83
N VAL A 47 -7.53 8.07 -3.61
CA VAL A 47 -8.85 8.69 -3.47
C VAL A 47 -9.83 8.02 -4.42
N GLY A 48 -10.68 7.14 -3.91
CA GLY A 48 -11.66 6.42 -4.72
C GLY A 48 -12.62 5.56 -3.90
N GLY A 49 -13.61 4.97 -4.57
CA GLY A 49 -14.53 4.01 -3.98
C GLY A 49 -13.99 2.58 -4.02
N HIS A 50 -14.72 1.65 -3.39
CA HIS A 50 -14.45 0.22 -3.51
C HIS A 50 -14.99 -0.31 -4.83
N THR A 51 -14.12 -0.52 -5.82
CA THR A 51 -14.47 -1.09 -7.12
C THR A 51 -13.47 -2.19 -7.51
N GLU A 52 -13.89 -3.10 -8.38
CA GLU A 52 -13.05 -4.22 -8.84
C GLU A 52 -11.94 -3.81 -9.85
N ASN A 53 -12.01 -2.59 -10.39
CA ASN A 53 -11.15 -2.14 -11.50
C ASN A 53 -10.67 -0.71 -11.30
N VAL A 54 -10.00 -0.44 -10.18
CA VAL A 54 -9.41 0.87 -9.89
C VAL A 54 -8.18 1.09 -10.76
N LYS A 55 -8.10 2.25 -11.42
CA LYS A 55 -7.01 2.66 -12.30
C LYS A 55 -6.58 4.08 -11.97
N ASP A 56 -5.32 4.38 -12.20
CA ASP A 56 -4.85 5.75 -12.16
C ASP A 56 -5.33 6.51 -13.40
N PRO A 57 -5.49 7.84 -13.31
CA PRO A 57 -5.75 8.67 -14.48
C PRO A 57 -4.69 8.45 -15.57
N GLY A 58 -5.14 8.07 -16.76
CA GLY A 58 -4.26 7.86 -17.92
C GLY A 58 -3.65 6.46 -18.05
N THR A 59 -3.97 5.53 -17.15
CA THR A 59 -3.57 4.12 -17.28
C THR A 59 -4.72 3.22 -17.70
N ASP A 60 -4.41 2.11 -18.35
CA ASP A 60 -5.38 1.11 -18.81
C ASP A 60 -5.38 -0.19 -17.98
N PHE A 61 -4.48 -0.29 -16.99
CA PHE A 61 -4.35 -1.44 -16.10
C PHE A 61 -4.88 -1.16 -14.67
N ASN A 62 -5.27 -2.22 -13.98
CA ASN A 62 -5.65 -2.17 -12.56
C ASN A 62 -4.38 -2.10 -11.71
N TRP A 63 -4.14 -0.95 -11.06
CA TRP A 63 -2.93 -0.74 -10.28
C TRP A 63 -2.89 -1.61 -9.03
N ILE A 64 -4.04 -1.88 -8.38
CA ILE A 64 -4.09 -2.74 -7.18
C ILE A 64 -3.59 -4.13 -7.53
N ALA A 65 -4.09 -4.69 -8.65
CA ALA A 65 -3.66 -6.00 -9.13
C ALA A 65 -2.16 -6.02 -9.46
N LYS A 66 -1.66 -4.96 -10.12
CA LYS A 66 -0.24 -4.83 -10.45
C LYS A 66 0.65 -4.74 -9.20
N GLU A 67 0.41 -3.79 -8.31
CA GLU A 67 1.21 -3.58 -7.09
C GLU A 67 1.18 -4.82 -6.19
N THR A 68 0.02 -5.45 -6.05
CA THR A 68 -0.13 -6.68 -5.26
C THR A 68 0.69 -7.83 -5.86
N TRP A 69 0.61 -8.02 -7.18
CA TRP A 69 1.38 -9.06 -7.86
C TRP A 69 2.89 -8.82 -7.78
N ASP A 70 3.33 -7.59 -8.09
CA ASP A 70 4.74 -7.20 -8.02
C ASP A 70 5.30 -7.37 -6.60
N PHE A 71 4.49 -7.09 -5.56
CA PHE A 71 4.87 -7.33 -4.17
C PHE A 71 5.03 -8.82 -3.85
N PHE A 72 4.05 -9.66 -4.19
CA PHE A 72 4.10 -11.09 -3.87
C PHE A 72 5.19 -11.84 -4.63
N MET A 73 5.51 -11.43 -5.87
CA MET A 73 6.54 -12.08 -6.69
C MET A 73 7.98 -11.81 -6.24
N ARG A 74 8.18 -11.05 -5.16
CA ARG A 74 9.50 -10.83 -4.55
C ARG A 74 9.96 -11.98 -3.65
N PHE A 75 9.06 -12.90 -3.29
CA PHE A 75 9.26 -14.00 -2.35
C PHE A 75 9.06 -15.36 -3.04
#